data_AF-A0A7J2HNW1-F1
#
_entry.id   AF-A0A7J2HNW1-F1
#
_cell.length_a   1.000
_cell.length_b   1.000
_cell.length_c   1.000
_cell.angle_alpha   90.00
_cell.angle_beta   90.00
_cell.angle_gamma   90.00
#
_symmetry.space_group_name_H-M   'P 1'
#
loop_
_entity.id
_entity.type
_entity.pdbx_description
1 polymer ?
#
loop_
_entity_poly.entity_id
_entity_poly.type
_entity_poly.pdbx_seq_one_letter_code
_entity_poly.pdbx_strand_id
1 'polypeptide(L)'
;MSLVFKEYICPFNHINSENPSDEEILRYTHALEEVIEEIEESELSDEEKGIIRSKAMELAEKGYVFVTALVDRESKGISGVWRIITRRGLFAVRGRHKVLLYIIAVEEVYKNGMLRLNASWIESVRE
;
A
#
# COMPACT_ATOMS: atom_id res chain seq x y z
N MET A 1 -9.10 12.45 13.39
CA MET A 1 -9.24 11.31 12.46
C MET A 1 -8.45 10.16 13.06
N SER A 2 -9.08 9.01 13.29
CA SER A 2 -8.44 7.81 13.83
C SER A 2 -7.85 6.94 12.72
N LEU A 3 -6.77 6.24 13.04
CA LEU A 3 -6.23 5.18 12.18
C LEU A 3 -7.23 4.03 12.12
N VAL A 4 -7.50 3.52 10.92
CA VAL A 4 -8.40 2.38 10.69
C VAL A 4 -7.77 1.38 9.74
N PHE A 5 -8.17 0.12 9.83
CA PHE A 5 -7.73 -0.93 8.90
C PHE A 5 -8.91 -1.33 8.01
N LYS A 6 -8.84 -0.99 6.72
CA LYS A 6 -9.91 -1.31 5.76
C LYS A 6 -9.88 -2.79 5.41
N GLU A 7 -11.03 -3.44 5.53
CA GLU A 7 -11.19 -4.86 5.20
C GLU A 7 -11.95 -5.04 3.87
N TYR A 8 -11.50 -6.01 3.08
CA TYR A 8 -12.12 -6.37 1.81
C TYR A 8 -12.36 -7.88 1.76
N ILE A 9 -13.52 -8.27 1.25
CA ILE A 9 -13.91 -9.67 1.00
C ILE A 9 -14.24 -9.82 -0.48
N CYS A 10 -13.25 -9.56 -1.33
CA CYS A 10 -13.36 -9.62 -2.79
C CYS A 10 -11.98 -9.89 -3.41
N PRO A 11 -11.91 -10.27 -4.69
CA PRO A 11 -10.65 -10.32 -5.44
C PRO A 11 -9.99 -8.93 -5.56
N PHE A 12 -8.67 -8.87 -5.75
CA PHE A 12 -7.91 -7.61 -5.86
C PHE A 12 -8.32 -6.76 -7.07
N ASN A 13 -8.73 -7.39 -8.17
CA ASN A 13 -9.23 -6.67 -9.34
C ASN A 13 -10.58 -5.97 -9.11
N HIS A 14 -11.31 -6.31 -8.03
CA HIS A 14 -12.49 -5.56 -7.60
C HIS A 14 -12.12 -4.36 -6.71
N ILE A 15 -10.94 -4.37 -6.08
CA ILE A 15 -10.40 -3.21 -5.36
C ILE A 15 -9.92 -2.16 -6.36
N ASN A 16 -9.18 -2.60 -7.39
CA ASN A 16 -8.78 -1.77 -8.52
C ASN A 16 -8.69 -2.65 -9.78
N SER A 17 -9.35 -2.25 -10.87
CA SER A 17 -9.44 -3.04 -12.10
C SER A 17 -8.10 -3.27 -12.81
N GLU A 18 -7.08 -2.47 -12.51
CA GLU A 18 -5.72 -2.65 -13.04
C GLU A 18 -4.92 -3.71 -12.27
N ASN A 19 -5.42 -4.20 -11.13
CA ASN A 19 -4.72 -5.26 -10.40
C ASN A 19 -4.70 -6.57 -11.22
N PRO A 20 -3.56 -7.29 -11.17
CA PRO A 20 -3.50 -8.66 -11.66
C PRO A 20 -4.38 -9.58 -10.82
N SER A 21 -4.46 -10.85 -11.24
CA SER A 21 -5.25 -11.86 -10.52
C SER A 21 -4.71 -12.08 -9.09
N ASP A 22 -5.57 -12.53 -8.16
CA ASP A 22 -5.16 -12.87 -6.79
C ASP A 22 -4.00 -13.88 -6.80
N GLU A 23 -4.01 -14.84 -7.74
CA GLU A 23 -2.95 -15.84 -7.87
C GLU A 23 -1.59 -15.22 -8.22
N GLU A 24 -1.56 -14.22 -9.09
CA GLU A 24 -0.32 -13.52 -9.46
C GLU A 24 0.19 -12.63 -8.32
N ILE A 25 -0.70 -11.95 -7.61
CA ILE A 25 -0.32 -11.11 -6.46
C ILE A 25 0.27 -11.98 -5.34
N LEU A 26 -0.35 -13.12 -5.05
CA LEU A 26 0.08 -14.05 -4.01
C LEU A 26 1.43 -14.73 -4.32
N ARG A 27 1.99 -14.61 -5.53
CA ARG A 27 3.36 -15.08 -5.83
C ARG A 27 4.44 -14.17 -5.24
N TYR A 28 4.09 -12.93 -4.90
CA TYR A 28 5.02 -11.92 -4.39
C TYR A 28 4.63 -11.51 -2.97
N THR A 29 4.84 -12.43 -2.04
CA THR A 29 4.61 -12.17 -0.61
C THR A 29 5.80 -11.51 0.05
N HIS A 30 5.52 -10.58 0.97
CA HIS A 30 6.52 -9.97 1.84
C HIS A 30 6.64 -10.77 3.14
N ALA A 31 7.87 -10.93 3.63
CA ALA A 31 8.09 -11.49 4.96
C ALA A 31 7.62 -10.49 6.03
N LEU A 32 7.23 -10.98 7.21
CA LEU A 32 6.79 -10.09 8.29
C LEU A 32 7.91 -9.13 8.68
N GLU A 33 9.15 -9.62 8.73
CA GLU A 33 10.33 -8.86 9.10
C GLU A 33 10.55 -7.67 8.15
N GLU A 34 10.39 -7.87 6.84
CA GLU A 34 10.48 -6.82 5.81
C GLU A 34 9.38 -5.77 6.01
N VAL A 35 8.15 -6.22 6.31
CA VAL A 35 7.02 -5.31 6.60
C VAL A 35 7.30 -4.46 7.82
N ILE A 36 7.85 -5.06 8.90
CA ILE A 36 8.18 -4.30 10.11
C ILE A 36 9.29 -3.28 9.82
N GLU A 37 10.33 -3.68 9.10
CA GLU A 37 11.42 -2.78 8.71
C GLU A 37 10.90 -1.57 7.93
N GLU A 38 10.04 -1.79 6.92
CA GLU A 38 9.43 -0.71 6.14
C GLU A 38 8.57 0.25 7.00
N ILE A 39 7.85 -0.27 7.99
CA ILE A 39 7.09 0.56 8.94
C ILE A 39 8.04 1.41 9.80
N GLU A 40 9.10 0.83 10.33
CA GLU A 40 10.04 1.53 11.22
C GLU A 40 10.84 2.61 10.48
N GLU A 41 11.20 2.39 9.21
CA GLU A 41 11.89 3.36 8.35
C GLU A 41 10.99 4.48 7.82
N SER A 42 9.67 4.37 8.01
CA SER A 42 8.73 5.37 7.51
C SER A 42 8.72 6.69 8.28
N GLU A 43 8.16 7.73 7.68
CA GLU A 43 7.96 9.05 8.30
C GLU A 43 6.70 9.12 9.19
N LEU A 44 6.04 7.99 9.46
CA LEU A 44 4.88 7.93 10.34
C LEU A 44 5.27 8.27 11.79
N SER A 45 4.30 8.72 12.58
CA SER A 45 4.51 8.92 14.01
C SER A 45 4.77 7.59 14.74
N ASP A 46 5.53 7.61 15.84
CA ASP A 46 5.82 6.41 16.65
C ASP A 46 4.54 5.70 17.12
N GLU A 47 3.47 6.46 17.40
CA GLU A 47 2.16 5.92 17.75
C GLU A 47 1.54 5.15 16.57
N GLU A 48 1.52 5.74 15.37
CA GLU A 48 1.01 5.07 14.17
C GLU A 48 1.84 3.83 13.83
N LYS A 49 3.18 3.92 13.89
CA LYS A 49 4.08 2.77 13.70
C LYS A 49 3.76 1.66 14.69
N GLY A 50 3.61 1.99 15.97
CA GLY A 50 3.28 1.03 17.02
C GLY A 50 1.95 0.31 16.77
N ILE A 51 0.92 1.02 16.33
CA ILE A 51 -0.39 0.45 16.02
C ILE A 51 -0.32 -0.47 14.79
N ILE A 52 0.28 0.00 13.69
CA ILE A 52 0.37 -0.77 12.44
C ILE A 52 1.24 -2.03 12.64
N ARG A 53 2.39 -1.89 13.29
CA ARG A 53 3.28 -3.02 13.62
C ARG A 53 2.56 -4.07 14.45
N SER A 54 1.88 -3.64 15.52
CA SER A 54 1.14 -4.55 16.39
C SER A 54 0.05 -5.30 15.60
N LYS A 55 -0.61 -4.61 14.66
CA LYS A 55 -1.62 -5.23 13.80
C LYS A 55 -1.01 -6.23 12.81
N ALA A 56 0.12 -5.90 12.21
CA ALA A 56 0.83 -6.81 11.31
C ALA A 56 1.23 -8.10 12.04
N MET A 57 1.81 -7.99 13.24
CA MET A 57 2.17 -9.15 14.07
C MET A 57 0.94 -10.01 14.43
N GLU A 58 -0.15 -9.38 14.88
CA GLU A 58 -1.42 -10.07 15.19
C GLU A 58 -1.96 -10.87 13.98
N LEU A 59 -1.89 -10.31 12.78
CA LEU A 59 -2.36 -10.98 11.56
C LEU A 59 -1.42 -12.10 11.11
N ALA A 60 -0.11 -11.91 11.25
CA ALA A 60 0.87 -12.96 10.99
C ALA A 60 0.66 -14.18 11.89
N GLU A 61 0.44 -13.97 13.20
CA GLU A 61 0.11 -15.05 14.15
C GLU A 61 -1.17 -15.80 13.75
N LYS A 62 -2.12 -15.09 13.11
CA LYS A 62 -3.36 -15.66 12.56
C LYS A 62 -3.18 -16.31 11.19
N GLY A 63 -1.95 -16.41 10.67
CA GLY A 63 -1.62 -17.05 9.40
C GLY A 63 -2.01 -16.24 8.17
N TYR A 64 -2.07 -14.91 8.28
CA TYR A 64 -2.15 -14.04 7.10
C TYR A 64 -0.78 -13.91 6.45
N VAL A 65 -0.76 -13.73 5.12
CA VAL A 65 0.44 -13.40 4.34
C VAL A 65 0.37 -11.95 3.87
N PHE A 66 1.51 -11.30 3.67
CA PHE A 66 1.54 -9.89 3.27
C PHE A 66 1.83 -9.76 1.78
N VAL A 67 1.06 -8.93 1.08
CA VAL A 67 1.23 -8.66 -0.36
C VAL A 67 0.98 -7.21 -0.66
N THR A 68 1.56 -6.73 -1.76
CA THR A 68 1.30 -5.38 -2.26
C THR A 68 0.35 -5.41 -3.46
N ALA A 69 -0.66 -4.53 -3.47
CA ALA A 69 -1.58 -4.38 -4.60
C ALA A 69 -1.93 -2.92 -4.86
N LEU A 70 -2.32 -2.59 -6.10
CA LEU A 70 -2.75 -1.23 -6.46
C LEU A 70 -4.06 -0.89 -5.76
N VAL A 71 -4.10 0.25 -5.09
CA VAL A 71 -5.32 0.82 -4.51
C VAL A 71 -5.87 1.87 -5.46
N ASP A 72 -5.01 2.78 -5.91
CA ASP A 72 -5.41 3.92 -6.72
C ASP A 72 -4.25 4.40 -7.59
N ARG A 73 -4.58 5.05 -8.70
CA ARG A 73 -3.61 5.70 -9.58
C ARG A 73 -4.22 6.96 -10.17
N GLU A 74 -3.66 8.10 -9.80
CA GLU A 74 -4.07 9.40 -10.29
C GLU A 74 -3.03 9.93 -11.26
N SER A 75 -3.48 10.48 -12.39
CA SER A 75 -2.61 11.22 -13.30
C SER A 75 -3.24 12.55 -13.67
N LYS A 76 -2.44 13.62 -13.64
CA LYS A 76 -2.86 14.98 -14.01
C LYS A 76 -1.76 15.63 -14.86
N GLY A 77 -2.16 16.16 -16.01
CA GLY A 77 -1.25 16.86 -16.92
C GLY A 77 -1.70 18.28 -17.18
N ILE A 78 -0.78 19.24 -17.08
CA ILE A 78 -0.97 20.64 -17.50
C ILE A 78 0.31 21.09 -18.20
N SER A 79 0.17 21.55 -19.46
CA SER A 79 1.19 22.25 -20.26
C SER A 79 2.64 21.83 -20.01
N GLY A 80 3.02 20.66 -20.54
CA GLY A 80 4.40 20.16 -20.45
C GLY A 80 4.80 19.63 -19.07
N VAL A 81 3.90 19.61 -18.08
CA VAL A 81 4.10 18.96 -16.79
C VAL A 81 3.08 17.83 -16.64
N TRP A 82 3.55 16.66 -16.23
CA TRP A 82 2.74 15.49 -15.97
C TRP A 82 3.03 14.96 -14.57
N ARG A 83 2.02 14.84 -13.73
CA ARG A 83 2.11 14.32 -12.36
C ARG A 83 1.36 13.00 -12.30
N ILE A 84 2.01 11.98 -11.77
CA ILE A 84 1.43 10.66 -11.51
C ILE A 84 1.59 10.39 -10.02
N ILE A 85 0.50 10.00 -9.37
CA ILE A 85 0.53 9.47 -8.00
C ILE A 85 0.01 8.04 -8.08
N THR A 86 0.84 7.09 -7.72
CA THR A 86 0.48 5.68 -7.65
C THR A 86 0.41 5.26 -6.18
N ARG A 87 -0.73 4.75 -5.75
CA ARG A 87 -0.96 4.28 -4.37
C ARG A 87 -1.07 2.77 -4.36
N ARG A 88 -0.10 2.12 -3.72
CA ARG A 88 -0.10 0.67 -3.50
C ARG A 88 -0.37 0.39 -2.03
N GLY A 89 -1.29 -0.51 -1.74
CA GLY A 89 -1.58 -0.93 -0.38
C GLY A 89 -0.73 -2.13 0.00
N LEU A 90 -0.20 -2.15 1.22
CA LEU A 90 0.24 -3.38 1.86
C LEU A 90 -0.98 -4.06 2.49
N PHE A 91 -1.32 -5.25 1.99
CA PHE A 91 -2.44 -6.05 2.46
C PHE A 91 -1.95 -7.29 3.21
N ALA A 92 -2.56 -7.56 4.36
CA ALA A 92 -2.54 -8.89 4.96
C ALA A 92 -3.69 -9.71 4.38
N VAL A 93 -3.40 -10.91 3.85
CA VAL A 93 -4.35 -11.73 3.11
C VAL A 93 -4.47 -13.13 3.72
N ARG A 94 -5.70 -13.61 3.89
CA ARG A 94 -6.00 -14.99 4.24
C ARG A 94 -7.24 -15.46 3.48
N GLY A 95 -7.05 -16.30 2.48
CA GLY A 95 -8.11 -16.69 1.56
C GLY A 95 -8.69 -15.46 0.85
N ARG A 96 -9.99 -15.20 1.05
CA ARG A 96 -10.67 -14.02 0.46
C ARG A 96 -10.59 -12.75 1.30
N HIS A 97 -10.13 -12.85 2.54
CA HIS A 97 -10.04 -11.72 3.45
C HIS A 97 -8.75 -10.95 3.20
N LYS A 98 -8.88 -9.64 3.04
CA LYS A 98 -7.75 -8.73 2.80
C LYS A 98 -7.88 -7.56 3.78
N VAL A 99 -6.85 -7.30 4.56
CA VAL A 99 -6.79 -6.18 5.50
C VAL A 99 -5.71 -5.22 5.01
N LEU A 100 -6.10 -4.01 4.64
CA LEU A 100 -5.18 -2.96 4.23
C LEU A 100 -4.53 -2.35 5.48
N LEU A 101 -3.21 -2.51 5.59
CA LEU A 101 -2.42 -2.02 6.71
C LEU A 101 -2.01 -0.55 6.54
N TYR A 102 -1.44 -0.22 5.39
CA TYR A 102 -1.02 1.12 5.01
C TYR A 102 -0.92 1.24 3.50
N ILE A 103 -0.73 2.48 3.02
CA ILE A 103 -0.56 2.80 1.60
C ILE A 103 0.85 3.33 1.39
N ILE A 104 1.56 2.78 0.41
CA ILE A 104 2.79 3.31 -0.15
C ILE A 104 2.40 4.18 -1.35
N ALA A 105 2.59 5.49 -1.22
CA ALA A 105 2.32 6.46 -2.27
C ALA A 105 3.63 6.84 -2.97
N VAL A 106 3.64 6.73 -4.29
CA VAL A 106 4.76 7.14 -5.14
C VAL A 106 4.29 8.28 -6.04
N GLU A 107 4.95 9.42 -5.93
CA GLU A 107 4.74 10.57 -6.79
C GLU A 107 5.87 10.72 -7.81
N GLU A 108 5.49 10.71 -9.08
CA GLU A 108 6.36 11.00 -10.20
C GLU A 108 5.93 12.29 -10.89
N VAL A 109 6.85 13.24 -11.04
CA VAL A 109 6.61 14.47 -11.81
C VAL A 109 7.54 14.51 -13.00
N TYR A 110 6.95 14.56 -14.19
CA TYR A 110 7.64 14.70 -15.46
C TYR A 110 7.47 16.13 -15.99
N LYS A 111 8.55 16.72 -16.50
CA LYS A 111 8.53 18.02 -17.20
C LYS A 111 9.15 17.85 -18.59
N ASN A 112 8.36 18.12 -19.63
CA ASN A 112 8.69 17.91 -21.03
C ASN A 112 9.20 16.48 -21.30
N GLY A 113 8.53 15.49 -20.71
CA GLY A 113 8.87 14.07 -20.85
C GLY A 113 10.05 13.58 -19.97
N MET A 114 10.70 14.46 -19.20
CA MET A 114 11.81 14.07 -18.31
C MET A 114 11.34 13.99 -16.86
N LEU A 115 11.69 12.92 -16.15
CA LEU A 115 11.44 12.78 -14.71
C LEU A 115 12.21 13.84 -13.92
N ARG A 116 11.51 14.57 -13.05
CA ARG A 116 12.06 15.65 -12.22
C ARG A 116 11.91 15.39 -10.73
N LEU A 117 10.89 14.65 -10.33
CA LEU A 117 10.66 14.23 -8.96
C LEU A 117 10.23 12.77 -8.96
N ASN A 118 10.81 11.99 -8.05
CA ASN A 118 10.36 10.66 -7.67
C ASN A 118 10.41 10.58 -6.15
N ALA A 119 9.26 10.73 -5.50
CA ALA A 119 9.13 10.70 -4.05
C ALA A 119 8.23 9.54 -3.65
N SER A 120 8.59 8.88 -2.55
CA SER A 120 7.80 7.77 -1.98
C SER A 120 7.58 8.04 -0.50
N TRP A 121 6.38 7.79 0.00
CA TRP A 121 6.05 7.88 1.42
C TRP A 121 4.96 6.88 1.80
N ILE A 122 4.85 6.61 3.10
CA ILE A 122 3.79 5.76 3.65
C ILE A 122 2.68 6.64 4.22
N GLU A 123 1.45 6.30 3.88
CA GLU A 123 0.22 6.91 4.39
C GLU A 123 -0.50 5.89 5.29
N SER A 124 -0.85 6.31 6.51
CA SER A 124 -1.78 5.54 7.34
C SER A 124 -3.19 5.58 6.76
N VAL A 125 -3.93 4.50 6.90
CA VAL A 125 -5.33 4.44 6.45
C VAL A 125 -6.22 5.12 7.49
N ARG A 126 -7.03 6.09 7.03
CA ARG A 126 -7.88 6.93 7.88
C ARG A 126 -9.34 6.92 7.38
N GLU A 127 -10.26 7.19 8.30
CA GLU A 127 -11.71 7.42 8.02
C GLU A 127 -11.99 8.76 7.36
#